data_AF-A0A2E8VUU9-F1
#
_entry.id   AF-A0A2E8VUU9-F1
#
_cell.length_a   1.000
_cell.length_b   1.000
_cell.length_c   1.000
_cell.angle_alpha   90.00
_cell.angle_beta   90.00
_cell.angle_gamma   90.00
#
_symmetry.space_group_name_H-M   'P 1'
#
loop_
_entity.id
_entity.type
_entity.pdbx_description
1 polymer ?
#
loop_
_entity_poly.entity_id
_entity_poly.type
_entity_poly.pdbx_seq_one_letter_code
_entity_poly.pdbx_strand_id
1 'polypeptide(L)'
;EAMLEELMRQNPQPELRQLCRLMVEPAFALARSHVGFRRYIKAFGHELALSETSAFSQVGRQGAGGVSGERLGALLRGVLPDLTEASYRRRLEAAVRLCSASMYHQARQRSAFHGKVAILFLNSLIDALVGLLSATEAEETRAAARAFEGGE
;
A
#
# COMPACT_ATOMS: atom_id res chain seq x y z
N GLU A 1 -3.77 -12.66 -8.30
CA GLU A 1 -5.01 -12.68 -9.10
C GLU A 1 -6.21 -13.16 -8.28
N ALA A 2 -6.21 -14.37 -7.72
CA ALA A 2 -7.35 -14.93 -6.98
C ALA A 2 -8.00 -14.00 -5.92
N MET A 3 -7.23 -13.26 -5.12
CA MET A 3 -7.81 -12.38 -4.08
C MET A 3 -8.54 -11.16 -4.64
N LEU A 4 -8.06 -10.56 -5.73
CA LEU A 4 -8.72 -9.43 -6.38
C LEU A 4 -9.97 -9.91 -7.13
N GLU A 5 -9.88 -11.03 -7.83
CA GLU A 5 -11.01 -11.63 -8.53
C GLU A 5 -12.12 -12.04 -7.55
N GLU A 6 -11.75 -12.61 -6.41
CA GLU A 6 -12.68 -12.93 -5.33
C GLU A 6 -13.41 -11.68 -4.82
N LEU A 7 -12.65 -10.62 -4.54
CA LEU A 7 -13.24 -9.35 -4.11
C LEU A 7 -14.21 -8.82 -5.16
N MET A 8 -13.83 -8.83 -6.44
CA MET A 8 -14.67 -8.34 -7.53
C MET A 8 -15.94 -9.16 -7.74
N ARG A 9 -15.86 -10.47 -7.50
CA ARG A 9 -17.03 -11.36 -7.56
C ARG A 9 -18.01 -11.08 -6.42
N GLN A 10 -17.49 -10.80 -5.22
CA GLN A 10 -18.32 -10.51 -4.04
C GLN A 10 -18.87 -9.09 -4.05
N ASN A 11 -18.05 -8.13 -4.48
CA ASN A 11 -18.39 -6.72 -4.56
C ASN A 11 -17.78 -6.10 -5.83
N PRO A 12 -18.58 -5.91 -6.90
CA PRO A 12 -18.13 -5.27 -8.13
C PRO A 12 -17.68 -3.81 -7.94
N GLN A 13 -18.12 -3.15 -6.86
CA GLN A 13 -17.75 -1.78 -6.51
C GLN A 13 -17.12 -1.74 -5.11
N PRO A 14 -15.86 -2.17 -4.98
CA PRO A 14 -15.18 -2.29 -3.71
C PRO A 14 -14.92 -0.92 -3.10
N GLU A 15 -15.11 -0.84 -1.79
CA GLU A 15 -14.77 0.35 -1.02
C GLU A 15 -13.24 0.49 -0.87
N LEU A 16 -12.77 1.71 -0.61
CA LEU A 16 -11.35 2.02 -0.40
C LEU A 16 -10.69 1.07 0.61
N ARG A 17 -11.37 0.74 1.72
CA ARG A 17 -10.85 -0.19 2.73
C ARG A 17 -10.56 -1.58 2.15
N GLN A 18 -11.43 -2.08 1.29
CA GLN A 18 -11.28 -3.40 0.67
C GLN A 18 -10.09 -3.40 -0.32
N LEU A 19 -9.88 -2.28 -1.01
CA LEU A 19 -8.73 -2.11 -1.89
C LEU A 19 -7.41 -1.96 -1.10
N CYS A 20 -7.39 -1.18 -0.02
CA CYS A 20 -6.26 -1.07 0.90
C CYS A 20 -5.87 -2.43 1.51
N ARG A 21 -6.86 -3.27 1.80
CA ARG A 21 -6.62 -4.66 2.24
C ARG A 21 -5.81 -5.44 1.21
N LEU A 22 -6.11 -5.32 -0.08
CA LEU A 22 -5.36 -6.00 -1.14
C LEU A 22 -3.93 -5.50 -1.31
N MET A 23 -3.60 -4.29 -0.83
CA MET A 23 -2.22 -3.79 -0.82
C MET A 23 -1.33 -4.51 0.20
N VAL A 24 -1.91 -5.13 1.24
CA VAL A 24 -1.16 -5.66 2.40
C VAL A 24 -1.39 -7.14 2.62
N GLU A 25 -2.64 -7.59 2.54
CA GLU A 25 -3.04 -8.94 2.93
C GLU A 25 -2.32 -10.04 2.14
N PRO A 26 -2.05 -9.92 0.82
CA PRO A 26 -1.30 -10.95 0.10
C PRO A 26 0.10 -11.16 0.70
N ALA A 27 0.83 -10.07 0.96
CA ALA A 27 2.16 -10.13 1.57
C ALA A 27 2.11 -10.63 3.02
N PHE A 28 1.10 -10.21 3.80
CA PHE A 28 0.87 -10.69 5.16
C PHE A 28 0.59 -12.20 5.20
N ALA A 29 -0.29 -12.69 4.32
CA ALA A 29 -0.65 -14.10 4.23
C ALA A 29 0.56 -14.95 3.82
N LEU A 30 1.34 -14.49 2.85
CA LEU A 30 2.57 -15.16 2.43
C LEU A 30 3.63 -15.15 3.54
N ALA A 31 3.78 -14.03 4.26
CA ALA A 31 4.71 -13.95 5.39
C ALA A 31 4.29 -14.85 6.54
N ARG A 32 2.98 -15.04 6.74
CA ARG A 32 2.43 -15.97 7.72
C ARG A 32 2.78 -17.42 7.36
N SER A 33 2.50 -17.86 6.13
CA SER A 33 2.66 -19.26 5.70
C SER A 33 4.09 -19.64 5.34
N HIS A 34 4.92 -18.71 4.86
CA HIS A 34 6.23 -19.02 4.29
C HIS A 34 7.39 -18.41 5.09
N VAL A 35 8.14 -19.24 5.81
CA VAL A 35 9.28 -18.79 6.64
C VAL A 35 10.36 -18.11 5.81
N GLY A 36 10.63 -18.59 4.60
CA GLY A 36 11.61 -17.96 3.69
C GLY A 36 11.22 -16.52 3.34
N PHE A 37 9.94 -16.27 3.06
CA PHE A 37 9.45 -14.93 2.74
C PHE A 37 9.49 -14.02 3.97
N ARG A 38 9.18 -14.55 5.16
CA ARG A 38 9.35 -13.83 6.42
C ARG A 38 10.80 -13.40 6.66
N ARG A 39 11.77 -14.26 6.37
CA ARG A 39 13.21 -13.94 6.45
C ARG A 39 13.61 -12.89 5.42
N TYR A 40 13.08 -12.99 4.19
CA TYR A 40 13.26 -11.97 3.17
C TYR A 40 12.78 -10.60 3.63
N ILE A 41 11.56 -10.49 4.15
CA ILE A 41 11.04 -9.22 4.70
C ILE A 41 11.93 -8.68 5.82
N LYS A 42 12.42 -9.54 6.72
CA LYS A 42 13.35 -9.12 7.79
C LYS A 42 14.67 -8.58 7.24
N ALA A 43 15.18 -9.14 6.15
CA ALA A 43 16.46 -8.75 5.59
C ALA A 43 16.33 -7.49 4.70
N PHE A 44 15.28 -7.42 3.87
CA PHE A 44 15.19 -6.48 2.75
C PHE A 44 13.96 -5.59 2.78
N GLY A 45 12.99 -5.82 3.69
CA GLY A 45 11.73 -5.07 3.72
C GLY A 45 11.87 -3.57 4.00
N HIS A 46 13.02 -3.14 4.49
CA HIS A 46 13.35 -1.73 4.72
C HIS A 46 13.84 -1.01 3.46
N GLU A 47 14.35 -1.73 2.46
CA GLU A 47 14.96 -1.13 1.26
C GLU A 47 13.96 -0.28 0.46
N LEU A 48 12.72 -0.77 0.32
CA LEU A 48 11.66 0.00 -0.33
C LEU A 48 11.26 1.26 0.45
N ALA A 49 11.33 1.21 1.78
CA ALA A 49 11.07 2.38 2.61
C ALA A 49 12.18 3.44 2.46
N LEU A 50 13.43 2.99 2.28
CA LEU A 50 14.62 3.84 2.14
C LEU A 50 14.98 4.20 0.69
N SER A 51 14.28 3.64 -0.30
CA SER A 51 14.60 3.88 -1.71
C SER A 51 14.55 5.36 -2.06
N GLU A 52 15.63 5.86 -2.65
CA GLU A 52 15.73 7.20 -3.25
C GLU A 52 14.97 7.27 -4.59
N THR A 53 14.84 6.14 -5.28
CA THR A 53 13.95 5.99 -6.43
C THR A 53 12.48 5.89 -6.01
N SER A 54 11.58 6.48 -6.81
CA SER A 54 10.12 6.40 -6.61
C SER A 54 9.68 4.96 -6.34
N ALA A 55 9.24 4.71 -5.10
CA ALA A 55 8.79 3.39 -4.67
C ALA A 55 7.60 2.90 -5.53
N PHE A 56 6.75 3.83 -5.97
CA PHE A 56 5.68 3.56 -6.93
C PHE A 56 6.24 3.10 -8.29
N SER A 57 7.26 3.77 -8.82
CA SER A 57 7.87 3.41 -10.10
C SER A 57 8.63 2.08 -10.01
N GLN A 58 9.24 1.77 -8.86
CA GLN A 58 9.89 0.48 -8.62
C GLN A 58 8.87 -0.66 -8.51
N VAL A 59 7.77 -0.45 -7.79
CA VAL A 59 6.66 -1.40 -7.73
C VAL A 59 6.10 -1.63 -9.13
N GLY A 60 5.84 -0.57 -9.90
CA GLY A 60 5.40 -0.67 -11.31
C GLY A 60 6.37 -1.45 -12.21
N ARG A 61 7.69 -1.19 -12.10
CA ARG A 61 8.72 -1.90 -12.87
C ARG A 61 8.90 -3.36 -12.49
N GLN A 62 8.64 -3.72 -11.23
CA GLN A 62 8.62 -5.12 -10.77
C GLN A 62 7.25 -5.79 -11.01
N GLY A 63 6.37 -5.14 -11.77
CA GLY A 63 5.08 -5.65 -12.20
C GLY A 63 3.91 -5.29 -11.29
N ALA A 64 4.12 -4.61 -10.16
CA ALA A 64 3.10 -4.21 -9.19
C ALA A 64 2.23 -5.36 -8.63
N GLY A 65 2.66 -6.62 -8.78
CA GLY A 65 1.81 -7.80 -8.57
C GLY A 65 1.16 -8.35 -9.86
N GLY A 66 1.74 -8.04 -11.02
CA GLY A 66 1.26 -8.37 -12.36
C GLY A 66 0.02 -7.56 -12.75
N VAL A 67 -0.77 -8.14 -13.66
CA VAL A 67 -2.07 -7.61 -14.12
C VAL A 67 -3.01 -7.27 -12.94
N SER A 68 -2.94 -8.05 -11.86
CA SER A 68 -3.71 -7.80 -10.64
C SER A 68 -3.31 -6.49 -9.95
N GLY A 69 -2.05 -6.10 -10.03
CA GLY A 69 -1.52 -4.86 -9.48
C GLY A 69 -2.00 -3.63 -10.23
N GLU A 70 -1.89 -3.68 -11.56
CA GLU A 70 -2.39 -2.63 -12.45
C GLU A 70 -3.89 -2.41 -12.27
N ARG A 71 -4.67 -3.51 -12.23
CA ARG A 71 -6.11 -3.45 -12.00
C ARG A 71 -6.46 -2.90 -10.62
N LEU A 72 -5.72 -3.27 -9.58
CA LEU A 72 -5.88 -2.68 -8.24
C LEU A 72 -5.60 -1.17 -8.26
N GLY A 73 -4.56 -0.74 -8.97
CA GLY A 73 -4.24 0.68 -9.16
C GLY A 73 -5.39 1.45 -9.82
N ALA A 74 -5.96 0.91 -10.90
CA ALA A 74 -7.10 1.51 -11.58
C ALA A 74 -8.34 1.63 -10.66
N LEU A 75 -8.64 0.59 -9.87
CA LEU A 75 -9.73 0.62 -8.91
C LEU A 75 -9.48 1.64 -7.79
N LEU A 76 -8.26 1.70 -7.26
CA LEU A 76 -7.87 2.69 -6.26
C LEU A 76 -8.02 4.12 -6.78
N ARG A 77 -7.64 4.36 -8.04
CA ARG A 77 -7.84 5.67 -8.68
C ARG A 77 -9.33 6.02 -8.78
N GLY A 78 -10.16 5.05 -9.16
CA GLY A 78 -11.61 5.24 -9.29
C GLY A 78 -12.32 5.61 -7.99
N VAL A 79 -11.86 5.10 -6.85
CA VAL A 79 -12.45 5.42 -5.53
C VAL A 79 -11.85 6.66 -4.85
N LEU A 80 -10.90 7.33 -5.50
CA LEU A 80 -10.25 8.56 -5.01
C LEU A 80 -10.33 9.68 -6.08
N PRO A 81 -11.53 10.03 -6.56
CA PRO A 81 -11.69 10.95 -7.70
C PRO A 81 -11.22 12.37 -7.40
N ASP A 82 -11.24 12.78 -6.13
CA ASP A 82 -10.92 14.16 -5.72
C ASP A 82 -9.41 14.45 -5.71
N LEU A 83 -8.57 13.42 -5.80
CA LEU A 83 -7.13 13.61 -5.83
C LEU A 83 -6.67 14.00 -7.23
N THR A 84 -5.85 15.03 -7.33
CA THR A 84 -5.05 15.28 -8.55
C THR A 84 -4.09 14.11 -8.78
N GLU A 85 -3.63 13.93 -10.01
CA GLU A 85 -2.67 12.86 -10.33
C GLU A 85 -1.39 12.96 -9.50
N ALA A 86 -0.87 14.17 -9.33
CA ALA A 86 0.31 14.42 -8.49
C ALA A 86 0.06 14.07 -7.01
N SER A 87 -1.09 14.47 -6.44
CA SER A 87 -1.42 14.14 -5.05
C SER A 87 -1.63 12.64 -4.85
N TYR A 88 -2.32 11.99 -5.79
CA TYR A 88 -2.51 10.55 -5.82
C TYR A 88 -1.18 9.80 -5.83
N ARG A 89 -0.25 10.18 -6.72
CA ARG A 89 1.08 9.58 -6.79
C ARG A 89 1.88 9.76 -5.50
N ARG A 90 1.91 10.98 -4.93
CA ARG A 90 2.58 11.23 -3.64
C ARG A 90 2.04 10.34 -2.52
N ARG A 91 0.71 10.21 -2.43
CA ARG A 91 0.07 9.38 -1.39
C ARG A 91 0.31 7.90 -1.61
N LEU A 92 0.29 7.41 -2.86
CA LEU A 92 0.65 6.02 -3.16
C LEU A 92 2.11 5.72 -2.84
N GLU A 93 3.04 6.64 -3.11
CA GLU A 93 4.44 6.46 -2.71
C GLU A 93 4.57 6.36 -1.19
N ALA A 94 3.90 7.24 -0.45
CA ALA A 94 3.85 7.17 1.01
C ALA A 94 3.22 5.85 1.50
N ALA A 95 2.15 5.39 0.86
CA ALA A 95 1.46 4.16 1.19
C ALA A 95 2.37 2.94 1.02
N VAL A 96 3.09 2.85 -0.10
CA VAL A 96 4.06 1.77 -0.36
C VAL A 96 5.15 1.77 0.70
N ARG A 97 5.75 2.94 1.01
CA ARG A 97 6.79 3.06 2.04
C ARG A 97 6.27 2.64 3.41
N LEU A 98 5.06 3.06 3.77
CA LEU A 98 4.39 2.68 5.01
C LEU A 98 4.20 1.16 5.09
N CYS A 99 3.65 0.53 4.04
CA CYS A 99 3.50 -0.92 3.97
C CYS A 99 4.84 -1.64 4.19
N SER A 100 5.89 -1.23 3.47
CA SER A 100 7.22 -1.83 3.58
C SER A 100 7.79 -1.72 4.99
N ALA A 101 7.79 -0.51 5.57
CA ALA A 101 8.29 -0.26 6.92
C ALA A 101 7.49 -1.03 7.99
N SER A 102 6.16 -1.01 7.90
CA SER A 102 5.28 -1.72 8.83
C SER A 102 5.44 -3.24 8.74
N MET A 103 5.54 -3.80 7.54
CA MET A 103 5.76 -5.24 7.33
C MET A 103 7.15 -5.67 7.84
N TYR A 104 8.19 -4.87 7.59
CA TYR A 104 9.52 -5.08 8.13
C TYR A 104 9.52 -5.09 9.66
N HIS A 105 8.89 -4.09 10.29
CA HIS A 105 8.77 -4.00 11.74
C HIS A 105 8.01 -5.20 12.32
N GLN A 106 6.88 -5.58 11.72
CA GLN A 106 6.08 -6.71 12.15
C GLN A 106 6.84 -8.03 12.04
N ALA A 107 7.63 -8.20 10.99
CA ALA A 107 8.42 -9.41 10.80
C ALA A 107 9.39 -9.65 11.96
N ARG A 108 9.89 -8.60 12.61
CA ARG A 108 10.84 -8.66 13.73
C ARG A 108 10.19 -8.95 15.09
N GLN A 109 8.87 -8.95 15.19
CA GLN A 109 8.16 -9.23 16.43
C GLN A 109 8.19 -10.72 16.82
N ARG A 110 8.03 -11.01 18.12
CA ARG A 110 7.82 -12.39 18.60
C ARG A 110 6.50 -12.93 18.04
N SER A 111 6.51 -14.15 17.52
CA SER A 111 5.35 -14.75 16.83
C SER A 111 4.82 -13.93 15.64
N ALA A 112 5.72 -13.25 14.92
CA ALA A 112 5.40 -12.42 13.75
C ALA A 112 4.36 -13.07 12.81
N PHE A 113 3.36 -12.28 12.42
CA PHE A 113 2.25 -12.68 11.53
C PHE A 113 1.28 -13.73 12.09
N HIS A 114 1.37 -14.09 13.38
CA HIS A 114 0.48 -15.05 14.04
C HIS A 114 -0.22 -14.47 15.29
N GLY A 115 -1.39 -15.04 15.62
CA GLY A 115 -2.15 -14.66 16.80
C GLY A 115 -2.89 -13.31 16.70
N LYS A 116 -3.57 -12.94 17.78
CA LYS A 116 -4.44 -11.75 17.83
C LYS A 116 -3.70 -10.45 17.55
N VAL A 117 -2.45 -10.33 18.04
CA VAL A 117 -1.60 -9.15 17.81
C VAL A 117 -1.29 -8.95 16.33
N ALA A 118 -1.07 -10.03 15.58
CA ALA A 118 -0.82 -9.92 14.14
C ALA A 118 -2.07 -9.52 13.35
N ILE A 119 -3.25 -9.97 13.78
CA ILE A 119 -4.52 -9.53 13.18
C ILE A 119 -4.79 -8.06 13.49
N LEU A 120 -4.51 -7.61 14.71
CA LEU A 120 -4.59 -6.20 15.07
C LEU A 120 -3.65 -5.36 14.19
N PHE A 121 -2.38 -5.77 14.08
CA PHE A 121 -1.42 -5.12 13.18
C PHE A 121 -1.95 -4.98 11.75
N LEU A 122 -2.49 -6.06 11.16
CA LEU A 122 -2.99 -6.04 9.79
C LEU A 122 -4.12 -5.03 9.64
N ASN A 123 -5.10 -5.05 10.54
CA ASN A 123 -6.24 -4.13 10.48
C ASN A 123 -5.81 -2.68 10.71
N SER A 124 -4.94 -2.42 11.69
CA SER A 124 -4.42 -1.08 11.95
C SER A 124 -3.61 -0.52 10.79
N LEU A 125 -2.85 -1.36 10.08
CA LEU A 125 -2.15 -0.94 8.86
C LEU A 125 -3.14 -0.61 7.74
N ILE A 126 -4.20 -1.40 7.57
CA ILE A 126 -5.27 -1.10 6.60
C ILE A 126 -5.97 0.22 6.96
N ASP A 127 -6.28 0.47 8.24
CA ASP A 127 -6.85 1.74 8.72
C ASP A 127 -5.94 2.93 8.39
N ALA A 128 -4.64 2.79 8.65
CA ALA A 128 -3.65 3.82 8.36
C ALA A 128 -3.57 4.14 6.86
N LEU A 129 -3.65 3.12 6.00
CA LEU A 129 -3.67 3.30 4.55
C LEU A 129 -4.94 4.01 4.07
N VAL A 130 -6.10 3.63 4.61
CA VAL A 130 -7.36 4.33 4.31
C VAL A 130 -7.22 5.80 4.69
N GLY A 131 -6.79 6.11 5.91
CA GLY A 131 -6.61 7.49 6.35
C GLY A 131 -5.61 8.27 5.49
N LEU A 132 -4.47 7.67 5.16
CA LEU A 132 -3.46 8.29 4.29
C LEU A 132 -4.01 8.62 2.89
N LEU A 133 -4.78 7.70 2.31
CA LEU A 133 -5.30 7.85 0.95
C LEU A 133 -6.54 8.75 0.89
N SER A 134 -7.43 8.69 1.88
CA SER A 134 -8.69 9.44 1.89
C SER A 134 -8.63 10.79 2.59
N ALA A 135 -7.50 11.17 3.21
CA ALA A 135 -7.39 12.43 3.93
C ALA A 135 -7.74 13.63 3.02
N THR A 136 -8.54 14.56 3.50
CA THR A 136 -8.71 15.83 2.78
C THR A 136 -7.36 16.54 2.71
N GLU A 137 -6.93 16.94 1.51
CA GLU A 137 -5.68 17.69 1.38
C GLU A 137 -5.83 19.07 2.05
N ALA A 138 -4.85 19.49 2.83
CA ALA A 138 -4.86 20.80 3.47
C ALA A 138 -4.51 21.90 2.45
N GLU A 139 -4.89 23.15 2.71
CA GLU A 139 -4.63 24.26 1.78
C GLU A 139 -3.12 24.50 1.62
N GLU A 140 -2.37 24.34 2.71
CA GLU A 140 -0.92 24.46 2.74
C GLU A 140 -0.26 23.44 1.79
N THR A 141 -0.77 22.20 1.77
CA THR A 141 -0.27 21.15 0.88
C THR A 141 -0.62 21.45 -0.58
N ARG A 142 -1.84 21.91 -0.86
CA ARG A 142 -2.24 22.33 -2.21
C ARG A 142 -1.43 23.52 -2.72
N ALA A 143 -1.18 24.51 -1.86
CA ALA A 143 -0.36 25.67 -2.19
C ALA A 143 1.07 25.27 -2.53
N ALA A 144 1.69 24.41 -1.72
CA ALA A 144 3.03 23.89 -1.98
C ALA A 144 3.09 23.07 -3.29
N ALA A 145 2.08 22.24 -3.57
CA ALA A 145 2.01 21.46 -4.81
C ALA A 145 1.94 22.36 -6.06
N ARG A 146 1.09 23.39 -6.04
CA ARG A 146 0.97 24.35 -7.15
C ARG A 146 2.26 25.13 -7.39
N ALA A 147 2.96 25.52 -6.33
CA ALA A 147 4.24 26.21 -6.44
C ALA A 147 5.34 25.33 -7.05
N PHE A 148 5.32 24.03 -6.74
CA PHE A 148 6.23 23.05 -7.33
C PHE A 148 5.93 22.81 -8.83
N GLU A 149 4.67 22.81 -9.23
CA GLU A 149 4.23 22.56 -10.62
C GLU A 149 4.37 23.81 -11.53
N GLY A 150 4.30 25.03 -10.97
CA GLY A 150 4.42 26.28 -11.72
C GLY A 150 5.81 26.91 -11.76
N GLY A 151 6.84 26.20 -11.27
CA GLY A 151 8.22 26.67 -11.14
C GLY A 151 9.19 26.05 -12.16
N GLU A 152 8.75 25.89 -13.41
CA GLU A 152 9.61 25.62 -14.58
C GLU A 152 9.77 26.87 -15.46
#